data_AF-A0A257MM62-F1
#
_entry.id   AF-A0A257MM62-F1
#
_cell.length_a   1.000
_cell.length_b   1.000
_cell.length_c   1.000
_cell.angle_alpha   90.00
_cell.angle_beta   90.00
_cell.angle_gamma   90.00
#
_symmetry.space_group_name_H-M   'P 1'
#
loop_
_entity.id
_entity.type
_entity.pdbx_description
1 polymer ?
#
loop_
_entity_poly.entity_id
_entity_poly.type
_entity_poly.pdbx_seq_one_letter_code
_entity_poly.pdbx_strand_id
1 'polypeptide(L)' 'MQAIILAAGEGSRMRPLTASRPKVMLPVAGRPFLEHIILRARAAGADRIVLVVGYCSDAVRSYFGDGSSLGLKIEY' A
#
# COMPACT_ATOMS: atom_id res chain seq x y z
N MET A 1 -15.27 8.02 5.48
CA MET A 1 -15.52 6.56 5.58
C MET A 1 -14.18 5.83 5.74
N GLN A 2 -14.11 4.79 6.57
CA GLN A 2 -12.86 4.03 6.80
C GLN A 2 -12.79 2.79 5.91
N ALA A 3 -11.61 2.51 5.35
CA ALA A 3 -11.31 1.29 4.60
C ALA A 3 -10.12 0.54 5.22
N ILE A 4 -10.11 -0.78 5.07
CA ILE A 4 -9.00 -1.64 5.50
C ILE A 4 -8.42 -2.32 4.25
N ILE A 5 -7.11 -2.24 4.05
CA ILE A 5 -6.42 -2.86 2.91
C ILE A 5 -5.39 -3.85 3.44
N LEU A 6 -5.52 -5.11 3.03
CA LEU A 6 -4.60 -6.19 3.39
C LEU A 6 -3.38 -6.19 2.46
N ALA A 7 -2.22 -5.82 3.01
CA ALA A 7 -0.98 -5.61 2.28
C ALA A 7 0.21 -6.45 2.82
N ALA A 8 -0.05 -7.40 3.73
CA ALA A 8 0.99 -8.14 4.47
C ALA A 8 1.64 -9.33 3.74
N GLY A 9 1.18 -9.69 2.53
CA GLY A 9 1.64 -10.88 1.83
C GLY A 9 3.04 -10.75 1.23
N GLU A 10 3.90 -11.74 1.49
CA GLU A 10 5.28 -11.81 0.98
C GLU A 10 5.37 -11.83 -0.56
N GLY A 11 4.41 -12.47 -1.23
CA GLY A 11 4.40 -12.55 -2.70
C GLY A 11 5.45 -13.51 -3.26
N SER A 12 5.73 -14.62 -2.57
CA SER A 12 6.74 -15.63 -2.93
C SER A 12 6.62 -16.19 -4.36
N ARG A 13 5.41 -16.27 -4.92
CA ARG A 13 5.14 -16.69 -6.30
C ARG A 13 5.67 -15.74 -7.38
N MET A 14 5.98 -14.49 -7.01
CA MET A 14 6.50 -13.46 -7.91
C MET A 14 8.01 -13.25 -7.78
N ARG A 15 8.71 -14.15 -7.10
CA ARG A 15 10.18 -14.11 -7.06
C ARG A 15 10.75 -14.23 -8.48
N PRO A 16 11.87 -13.54 -8.79
CA PRO A 16 12.72 -12.79 -7.86
C PRO A 16 12.25 -11.37 -7.54
N LEU A 17 11.20 -10.85 -8.17
CA LEU A 17 10.78 -9.45 -8.05
C LEU A 17 10.41 -9.03 -6.62
N THR A 18 9.93 -9.98 -5.82
CA THR A 18 9.49 -9.78 -4.44
C THR A 18 10.51 -10.22 -3.38
N ALA A 19 11.73 -10.57 -3.79
CA ALA A 19 12.77 -11.04 -2.86
C ALA A 19 13.30 -9.96 -1.92
N SER A 20 13.17 -8.68 -2.29
CA SER A 20 13.67 -7.54 -1.51
C SER A 20 12.64 -6.42 -1.33
N ARG A 21 11.40 -6.63 -1.77
CA ARG A 21 10.30 -5.67 -1.67
C ARG A 21 8.95 -6.40 -1.66
N PRO A 22 7.94 -5.91 -0.93
CA PRO A 22 6.64 -6.56 -0.92
C PRO A 22 5.94 -6.34 -2.26
N LYS A 23 5.12 -7.32 -2.70
CA LYS A 23 4.44 -7.27 -4.01
C LYS A 23 3.65 -5.99 -4.24
N VAL A 24 3.08 -5.44 -3.17
CA VAL A 24 2.22 -4.24 -3.19
C VAL A 24 3.03 -2.97 -3.51
N MET A 25 4.35 -3.03 -3.39
CA MET A 25 5.29 -1.96 -3.74
C MET A 25 5.93 -2.14 -5.11
N LEU A 26 5.52 -3.15 -5.89
CA LEU A 26 5.95 -3.28 -7.28
C LEU A 26 5.37 -2.12 -8.11
N PRO A 27 6.18 -1.47 -8.98
CA PRO A 27 5.71 -0.36 -9.78
C PRO A 27 4.79 -0.85 -10.89
N VAL A 28 3.65 -0.17 -11.04
CA VAL A 28 2.70 -0.33 -12.14
C VAL A 28 2.41 1.06 -12.68
N ALA A 29 2.77 1.32 -13.94
CA ALA A 29 2.67 2.64 -14.56
C ALA A 29 3.31 3.77 -13.71
N GLY A 30 4.52 3.52 -13.18
CA GLY A 30 5.32 4.52 -12.46
C GLY A 30 5.00 4.70 -10.98
N ARG A 31 4.00 4.01 -10.42
CA ARG A 31 3.66 4.08 -8.98
C ARG A 31 3.46 2.69 -8.36
N PRO A 32 3.61 2.53 -7.04
CA PRO A 32 3.32 1.26 -6.37
C PRO A 32 1.92 0.74 -6.67
N PHE A 33 1.77 -0.59 -6.82
CA PHE A 33 0.46 -1.23 -6.96
C PHE A 33 -0.52 -0.82 -5.86
N LEU A 34 -0.04 -0.70 -4.61
CA LEU A 34 -0.86 -0.28 -3.46
C LEU A 34 -1.43 1.13 -3.62
N GLU A 35 -0.70 2.03 -4.26
CA GLU A 35 -1.15 3.41 -4.46
C GLU A 35 -2.40 3.45 -5.35
N HIS A 36 -2.46 2.60 -6.39
CA HIS A 36 -3.66 2.48 -7.23
C HIS A 36 -4.88 2.05 -6.40
N ILE A 37 -4.70 1.10 -5.48
CA ILE A 37 -5.79 0.63 -4.59
C ILE A 37 -6.24 1.76 -3.66
N ILE A 38 -5.29 2.46 -3.04
CA ILE A 38 -5.56 3.59 -2.14
C ILE A 38 -6.36 4.69 -2.86
N LEU A 39 -5.95 5.07 -4.07
CA LEU A 39 -6.63 6.10 -4.86
C LEU A 39 -8.04 5.66 -5.27
N ARG A 40 -8.26 4.37 -5.53
CA ARG A 40 -9.60 3.83 -5.80
C ARG A 40 -10.48 3.84 -4.55
N ALA A 41 -9.94 3.47 -3.39
CA ALA A 41 -10.65 3.56 -2.12
C ALA A 41 -11.05 5.02 -1.80
N ARG A 42 -10.13 5.96 -2.02
CA ARG A 42 -10.41 7.40 -1.93
C ARG A 42 -11.54 7.83 -2.87
N ALA A 43 -11.47 7.43 -4.13
CA ALA A 43 -12.50 7.76 -5.12
C ALA A 43 -13.88 7.19 -4.76
N ALA A 44 -13.91 6.09 -4.00
CA ALA A 44 -15.13 5.51 -3.44
C ALA A 44 -15.61 6.18 -2.13
N GLY A 45 -14.93 7.23 -1.66
CA GLY A 45 -15.30 8.02 -0.48
C GLY A 45 -14.53 7.71 0.80
N ALA A 46 -13.46 6.91 0.74
CA ALA A 46 -12.61 6.68 1.90
C ALA A 46 -11.77 7.93 2.25
N ASP A 47 -11.79 8.31 3.53
CA ASP A 47 -10.98 9.40 4.09
C ASP A 47 -9.93 8.89 5.09
N ARG A 48 -10.12 7.66 5.58
CA ARG A 48 -9.24 6.93 6.50
C ARG A 48 -8.94 5.54 5.94
N ILE A 49 -7.68 5.15 5.95
CA ILE A 49 -7.23 3.82 5.49
C ILE A 49 -6.37 3.18 6.58
N VAL A 50 -6.69 1.92 6.90
CA VAL A 50 -5.82 1.05 7.72
C VAL A 50 -5.11 0.07 6.79
N LEU A 51 -3.78 0.15 6.72
CA LEU A 51 -2.92 -0.71 5.92
C LEU A 51 -2.35 -1.85 6.76
N VAL A 52 -2.94 -3.03 6.64
CA VAL A 52 -2.40 -4.22 7.33
C VAL A 52 -1.15 -4.68 6.59
N VAL A 53 0.02 -4.25 7.09
CA VAL A 53 1.34 -4.52 6.51
C VAL A 53 2.09 -5.61 7.26
N GLY A 54 3.00 -6.29 6.57
CA GLY A 54 3.73 -7.45 7.09
C GLY A 54 5.16 -7.47 6.57
N TYR A 55 5.51 -8.46 5.74
CA TYR A 55 6.83 -8.59 5.12
C TYR A 55 7.30 -7.26 4.50
N CYS A 56 8.50 -6.81 4.86
CA CYS A 56 9.10 -5.54 4.40
C CYS A 56 8.15 -4.33 4.58
N SER A 57 7.44 -4.26 5.70
CA SER A 57 6.48 -3.18 6.03
C SER A 57 7.10 -1.78 6.01
N ASP A 58 8.39 -1.65 6.31
CA ASP A 58 9.10 -0.37 6.28
C ASP A 58 9.01 0.31 4.90
N ALA A 59 9.10 -0.45 3.81
CA ALA A 59 8.98 0.10 2.45
C ALA A 59 7.60 0.75 2.23
N VAL A 60 6.54 0.17 2.81
CA VAL A 60 5.18 0.71 2.73
C VAL A 60 5.06 1.94 3.63
N ARG A 61 5.52 1.86 4.88
CA ARG A 61 5.47 2.95 5.87
C ARG A 61 6.24 4.19 5.39
N SER A 62 7.44 4.00 4.85
CA SER A 62 8.26 5.09 4.33
C SER A 62 7.66 5.76 3.09
N TYR A 63 7.01 5.01 2.20
CA TYR A 63 6.43 5.58 0.98
C TYR A 63 5.12 6.33 1.25
N PHE A 64 4.22 5.76 2.06
CA PHE A 64 2.88 6.32 2.27
C PHE A 64 2.79 7.27 3.47
N GLY A 65 3.70 7.19 4.45
CA GLY A 65 3.71 8.07 5.61
C GLY A 65 2.36 8.06 6.35
N ASP A 66 1.87 9.23 6.74
CA ASP A 66 0.54 9.40 7.34
C ASP A 66 -0.60 9.54 6.31
N GLY A 67 -0.30 9.44 5.02
CA GLY A 67 -1.27 9.60 3.92
C GLY A 67 -1.58 11.04 3.53
N SER A 68 -0.95 12.04 4.18
CA SER A 68 -1.20 13.47 3.91
C SER A 68 -0.90 13.86 2.45
N SER A 69 0.14 13.28 1.84
CA SER A 69 0.49 13.48 0.43
C SER A 69 -0.58 13.00 -0.56
N LEU A 70 -1.46 12.09 -0.13
CA LEU A 70 -2.57 11.55 -0.90
C LEU A 70 -3.93 12.19 -0.53
N GLY A 71 -3.94 13.12 0.43
CA GLY A 71 -5.15 13.75 0.95
C GLY A 71 -6.01 12.83 1.81
N LEU A 72 -5.38 11.91 2.55
CA LEU A 72 -6.02 10.86 3.36
C LEU A 72 -5.38 10.83 4.76
N LYS A 73 -5.97 10.04 5.67
CA LYS A 73 -5.27 9.56 6.86
C LYS A 73 -4.96 8.07 6.73
N ILE A 74 -3.71 7.70 6.91
CA ILE A 74 -3.24 6.31 6.86
C ILE A 74 -2.75 5.87 8.25
N GLU A 75 -3.26 4.73 8.68
CA GLU A 75 -2.80 3.96 9.84
C GLU A 75 -2.32 2.58 9.37
N TYR A 76 -1.53 1.86 10.18
CA TYR A 76 -0.85 0.62 9.77
C TYR A 76 -0.99 -0.49 10.80
#